data_AF-A0A6A8FK63-F1
#
_entry.id   AF-A0A6A8FK63-F1
#
_cell.length_a   1.000
_cell.length_b   1.000
_cell.length_c   1.000
_cell.angle_alpha   90.00
_cell.angle_beta   90.00
_cell.angle_gamma   90.00
#
_symmetry.space_group_name_H-M   'P 1'
#
loop_
_entity.id
_entity.type
_entity.pdbx_description
1 polymer ?
#
loop_
_entity_poly.entity_id
_entity_poly.type
_entity_poly.pdbx_seq_one_letter_code
_entity_poly.pdbx_strand_id
1 'polypeptide(L)' 'MRTFTSEILCVGDELLSGITINTNAYWISQKITEAGGSVRRITAIRDDVNEISLGVRDSIS' A
#
# COMPACT_ATOMS: atom_id res chain seq x y z
N MET A 1 -24.18 4.90 -4.18
CA MET A 1 -22.77 5.23 -4.50
C MET A 1 -22.03 3.94 -4.75
N ARG A 2 -21.18 3.89 -5.78
CA ARG A 2 -20.33 2.72 -6.03
C ARG A 2 -19.09 2.85 -5.16
N THR A 3 -19.04 2.09 -4.07
CA THR A 3 -17.85 1.95 -3.23
C THR A 3 -16.78 1.21 -4.02
N PHE A 4 -15.55 1.70 -4.05
CA PHE A 4 -14.40 1.01 -4.62
C PHE A 4 -13.49 0.50 -3.52
N THR A 5 -12.84 -0.63 -3.76
CA THR A 5 -11.91 -1.24 -2.83
C THR A 5 -10.51 -1.18 -3.41
N SER A 6 -9.55 -0.78 -2.59
CA SER A 6 -8.17 -0.53 -2.97
C SER A 6 -7.20 -1.30 -2.09
N GLU A 7 -5.99 -1.47 -2.60
CA GLU A 7 -4.82 -1.93 -1.87
C GLU A 7 -3.70 -0.91 -2.02
N ILE A 8 -2.90 -0.74 -0.98
CA ILE A 8 -1.73 0.14 -0.99
C ILE A 8 -0.48 -0.74 -0.90
N LEU A 9 0.33 -0.73 -1.95
CA LEU A 9 1.65 -1.36 -1.96
C LEU A 9 2.72 -0.29 -1.70
N CYS A 10 3.47 -0.44 -0.62
CA CYS A 10 4.55 0.45 -0.21
C CYS A 10 5.90 -0.21 -0.47
N VAL A 11 6.83 0.54 -1.04
CA VAL A 11 8.18 0.08 -1.37
C VAL A 11 9.17 0.90 -0.56
N GLY A 12 10.08 0.22 0.16
CA GLY A 12 11.15 0.89 0.91
C GLY A 12 11.67 0.04 2.07
N ASP A 13 12.99 -0.14 2.13
CA ASP A 13 13.65 -0.89 3.20
C ASP A 13 13.56 -0.18 4.57
N GLU A 14 13.43 1.14 4.57
CA GLU A 14 13.25 1.96 5.77
C GLU A 14 11.91 1.71 6.45
N LEU A 15 10.89 1.33 5.67
CA LEU A 15 9.57 0.95 6.19
C LEU A 15 9.64 -0.40 6.89
N LEU A 16 10.41 -1.34 6.34
CA LEU A 16 10.57 -2.69 6.88
C LEU A 16 11.49 -2.73 8.11
N SER A 17 12.55 -1.93 8.09
CA SER A 17 13.47 -1.78 9.23
C SER A 17 12.87 -0.99 10.38
N GLY A 18 11.75 -0.29 10.16
CA GLY A 18 11.05 0.50 11.19
C GLY A 18 11.73 1.82 11.54
N ILE A 19 12.78 2.22 10.80
CA ILE A 19 13.42 3.53 10.99
C ILE A 19 12.52 4.68 10.54
N THR A 20 11.59 4.41 9.61
CA THR A 20 10.62 5.39 9.12
C THR A 20 9.19 4.88 9.30
N ILE A 21 8.33 5.74 9.84
CA ILE A 21 6.88 5.48 9.94
C ILE A 21 6.26 5.61 8.54
N ASN A 22 5.39 4.68 8.18
CA ASN A 22 4.67 4.71 6.90
C ASN A 22 3.52 5.75 6.88
N THR A 23 3.88 7.03 6.93
CA THR A 23 2.93 8.16 6.90
C THR A 23 2.25 8.30 5.54
N ASN A 24 2.89 7.84 4.47
CA ASN A 24 2.31 7.82 3.12
C ASN A 24 1.09 6.91 3.04
N ALA A 25 1.19 5.67 3.53
CA ALA A 25 0.06 4.75 3.56
C ALA A 25 -1.09 5.27 4.42
N TYR A 26 -0.77 5.89 5.57
CA TYR A 26 -1.75 6.56 6.42
C TYR A 26 -2.51 7.64 5.64
N TRP A 27 -1.79 8.59 5.04
CA TRP A 27 -2.41 9.70 4.30
C TRP A 27 -3.25 9.22 3.11
N ILE A 28 -2.73 8.28 2.31
CA ILE A 28 -3.44 7.73 1.14
C ILE A 28 -4.71 6.99 1.58
N SER A 29 -4.65 6.18 2.65
CA SER A 29 -5.82 5.46 3.13
C SER A 29 -6.94 6.38 3.61
N GLN A 30 -6.57 7.51 4.23
CA GLN A 30 -7.51 8.55 4.62
C GLN A 30 -8.15 9.19 3.39
N LYS A 31 -7.38 9.51 2.35
CA LYS A 31 -7.90 10.05 1.08
C LYS A 31 -8.83 9.10 0.34
N ILE A 32 -8.54 7.80 0.34
CA ILE A 32 -9.43 6.78 -0.22
C ILE A 32 -10.76 6.75 0.54
N THR A 33 -10.70 6.82 1.87
CA THR A 33 -11.90 6.83 2.74
C THR A 33 -12.74 8.09 2.50
N GLU A 34 -12.11 9.27 2.43
CA GLU A 34 -12.75 10.55 2.10
C GLU A 34 -13.43 10.52 0.72
N ALA A 35 -12.86 9.79 -0.25
CA ALA A 35 -13.43 9.59 -1.59
C ALA A 35 -14.55 8.53 -1.65
N GLY A 36 -14.94 7.95 -0.51
CA GLY A 36 -15.99 6.93 -0.42
C GLY A 36 -15.53 5.52 -0.84
N GLY A 37 -14.23 5.27 -0.88
CA GLY A 37 -13.63 3.94 -1.06
C GLY A 37 -13.20 3.30 0.26
N SER A 38 -12.65 2.08 0.18
CA SER A 38 -12.06 1.37 1.31
C SER A 38 -10.69 0.79 0.96
N VAL A 39 -9.78 0.76 1.93
CA VAL A 39 -8.49 0.07 1.80
C VAL A 39 -8.62 -1.32 2.41
N ARG A 40 -8.49 -2.37 1.59
CA ARG A 40 -8.56 -3.77 2.04
C ARG A 40 -7.26 -4.24 2.67
N ARG A 41 -6.13 -3.81 2.11
CA ARG A 41 -4.79 -4.26 2.48
C ARG A 41 -3.77 -3.15 2.27
N ILE A 42 -2.79 -3.10 3.15
CA ILE A 42 -1.58 -2.29 3.01
C ILE A 42 -0.40 -3.25 3.16
N THR A 43 0.46 -3.32 2.16
CA THR A 43 1.62 -4.22 2.14
C THR A 43 2.88 -3.38 1.98
N ALA A 44 3.90 -3.64 2.79
CA ALA A 44 5.24 -3.06 2.62
C ALA A 44 6.20 -4.16 2.12
N ILE A 45 7.02 -3.82 1.12
CA ILE A 45 8.00 -4.71 0.50
C ILE A 45 9.37 -4.02 0.37
N ARG A 46 10.42 -4.81 0.10
CA ARG A 46 11.77 -4.27 -0.11
C ARG A 46 11.82 -3.43 -1.37
N ASP A 47 12.78 -2.50 -1.40
CA ASP A 47 13.14 -1.79 -2.63
C ASP A 47 14.01 -2.68 -3.53
N ASP A 48 13.41 -3.77 -4.01
CA ASP A 48 14.01 -4.73 -4.93
C ASP A 48 13.04 -5.00 -6.08
N VAL A 49 13.57 -5.08 -7.31
CA VAL A 49 12.75 -5.24 -8.52
C VAL A 49 11.93 -6.54 -8.52
N ASN A 50 12.44 -7.62 -7.94
CA ASN A 50 11.74 -8.90 -7.89
C ASN A 50 10.61 -8.83 -6.87
N GLU A 51 10.88 -8.26 -5.70
CA GLU A 51 9.87 -8.03 -4.65
C GLU A 51 8.74 -7.13 -5.16
N ILE A 52 9.05 -6.07 -5.91
CA ILE A 52 8.05 -5.18 -6.52
C ILE A 52 7.21 -5.94 -7.55
N SER A 53 7.85 -6.71 -8.43
CA SER A 53 7.14 -7.53 -9.43
C SER A 53 6.20 -8.54 -8.76
N LEU A 54 6.65 -9.21 -7.70
CA LEU A 54 5.82 -10.15 -6.93
C LEU A 54 4.67 -9.44 -6.23
N GLY A 55 4.95 -8.35 -5.51
CA GLY A 55 3.95 -7.57 -4.80
C GLY A 55 2.83 -7.07 -5.72
N VAL A 56 3.17 -6.56 -6.91
CA VAL A 56 2.18 -6.12 -7.90
C VAL A 56 1.31 -7.30 -8.39
N ARG A 57 1.91 -8.46 -8.68
CA ARG A 57 1.17 -9.66 -9.11
C ARG A 57 0.21 -10.14 -8.02
N ASP A 58 0.65 -10.17 -6.77
CA ASP A 58 -0.16 -10.60 -5.62
C ASP A 58 -1.28 -9.61 -5.27
N SER A 59 -1.13 -8.32 -5.62
CA SER A 59 -2.17 -7.31 -5.42
C SER A 59 -3.33 -7.40 -6.42
N ILE A 60 -3.10 -7.99 -7.60
CA ILE A 60 -4.11 -8.08 -8.68
C ILE A 60 -4.66 -9.49 -8.93
N SER A 61 -4.09 -10.49 -8.25
CA SER A 61 -4.57 -11.89 -8.27
C SER A 61 -5.80 -12.06 -7.40
#